data_AF-A0A7J9P447-F1
#
_entry.id   AF-A0A7J9P447-F1
#
_cell.length_a   1.000
_cell.length_b   1.000
_cell.length_c   1.000
_cell.angle_alpha   90.00
_cell.angle_beta   90.00
_cell.angle_gamma   90.00
#
_symmetry.space_group_name_H-M   'P 1'
#
loop_
_entity.id
_entity.type
_entity.pdbx_description
1 polymer ?
#
loop_
_entity_poly.entity_id
_entity_poly.type
_entity_poly.pdbx_seq_one_letter_code
_entity_poly.pdbx_strand_id
1 'polypeptide(L)'
;MFRITGKIKEIEDKIEGKKQDGAKLEIVGQKVPVFAAETVEIKAGEIKPINISKICLPKKTVLMPSAYIQHKLGNMVSLGEETPVPFEHERCLEYAIFVAVKEGTIKEGELVGTIVVLHAE
;
A
#
# COMPACT_ATOMS: atom_id res chain seq x y z
N MET A 1 4.36 -8.19 51.11
CA MET A 1 4.62 -8.57 49.71
C MET A 1 3.46 -8.15 48.79
N PHE A 2 2.94 -6.91 48.90
CA PHE A 2 1.70 -6.48 48.21
C PHE A 2 1.84 -5.24 47.32
N ARG A 3 2.93 -4.47 47.45
CA ARG A 3 3.16 -3.24 46.66
C ARG A 3 3.61 -3.50 45.22
N ILE A 4 4.23 -4.65 44.96
CA ILE A 4 4.73 -5.00 43.62
C ILE A 4 3.57 -5.46 42.74
N THR A 5 2.65 -6.25 43.28
CA THR A 5 1.46 -6.77 42.57
C THR A 5 0.53 -5.64 42.09
N GLY A 6 0.32 -4.60 42.91
CA GLY A 6 -0.50 -3.44 42.51
C GLY A 6 0.13 -2.62 41.38
N LYS A 7 1.46 -2.47 41.37
CA LYS A 7 2.18 -1.78 40.30
C LYS A 7 2.20 -2.59 39.00
N ILE A 8 2.31 -3.92 39.09
CA ILE A 8 2.21 -4.81 37.92
C ILE A 8 0.82 -4.67 37.31
N LYS A 9 -0.24 -4.69 38.13
CA LYS A 9 -1.60 -4.51 37.66
C LYS A 9 -1.84 -3.15 37.01
N GLU A 10 -1.32 -2.05 37.59
CA GLU A 10 -1.37 -0.73 36.94
C GLU A 10 -0.60 -0.66 35.61
N ILE A 11 0.47 -1.44 35.46
CA ILE A 11 1.24 -1.54 34.22
C ILE A 11 0.47 -2.37 33.19
N GLU A 12 -0.10 -3.51 33.60
CA GLU A 12 -0.98 -4.36 32.78
C GLU A 12 -2.21 -3.56 32.31
N ASP A 13 -2.91 -2.87 33.21
CA ASP A 13 -4.06 -2.03 32.90
C ASP A 13 -3.69 -0.86 31.96
N LYS A 14 -2.46 -0.32 32.06
CA LYS A 14 -1.93 0.69 31.11
C LYS A 14 -1.52 0.10 29.77
N ILE A 15 -1.14 -1.18 29.71
CA ILE A 15 -0.83 -1.89 28.47
C ILE A 15 -2.13 -2.31 27.77
N GLU A 16 -3.10 -2.83 28.52
CA GLU A 16 -4.43 -3.22 28.04
C GLU A 16 -5.28 -2.00 27.68
N GLY A 17 -5.22 -0.92 28.47
CA GLY A 17 -5.85 0.37 28.17
C GLY A 17 -5.14 1.17 27.07
N LYS A 18 -3.94 0.73 26.64
CA LYS A 18 -3.25 1.15 25.41
C LYS A 18 -3.40 0.12 24.29
N LYS A 19 -4.47 -0.67 24.28
CA LYS A 19 -4.98 -1.18 22.99
C LYS A 19 -5.29 0.05 22.16
N GLN A 20 -4.34 0.42 21.29
CA GLN A 20 -4.63 1.36 20.23
C GLN A 20 -5.87 0.81 19.54
N ASP A 21 -6.97 1.55 19.59
CA ASP A 21 -8.11 1.27 18.73
C ASP A 21 -7.54 1.27 17.31
N GLY A 22 -7.36 0.07 16.76
CA GLY A 22 -6.84 -0.10 15.42
C GLY A 22 -7.77 0.62 14.45
N ALA A 23 -7.23 1.16 13.36
CA ALA A 23 -8.04 1.85 12.37
C ALA A 23 -9.12 0.89 11.82
N LYS A 24 -10.38 1.29 11.92
CA LYS A 24 -11.50 0.46 11.45
C LYS A 24 -11.66 0.69 9.95
N LEU A 25 -11.43 -0.34 9.16
CA LEU A 25 -11.54 -0.25 7.70
C LEU A 25 -12.99 -0.42 7.24
N GLU A 26 -13.36 0.33 6.20
CA GLU A 26 -14.58 0.07 5.45
C GLU A 26 -14.57 -1.36 4.87
N ILE A 27 -15.74 -2.00 4.87
CA ILE A 27 -15.92 -3.37 4.35
C ILE A 27 -15.90 -3.37 2.81
N VAL A 28 -16.21 -2.25 2.17
CA VAL A 28 -16.29 -2.12 0.71
C VAL A 28 -15.20 -1.15 0.24
N GLY A 29 -14.24 -1.67 -0.52
CA GLY A 29 -13.16 -0.86 -1.09
C GLY A 29 -13.39 -0.49 -2.55
N GLN A 30 -12.99 0.71 -2.93
CA GLN A 30 -13.00 1.15 -4.33
C GLN A 30 -11.82 0.53 -5.07
N LYS A 31 -12.08 -0.11 -6.22
CA LYS A 31 -11.03 -0.60 -7.11
C LYS A 31 -10.57 0.51 -8.03
N VAL A 32 -9.26 0.78 -8.04
CA VAL A 32 -8.64 1.81 -8.89
C VAL A 32 -7.57 1.15 -9.76
N PRO A 33 -7.67 1.24 -11.10
CA PRO A 33 -6.63 0.73 -11.99
C PRO A 33 -5.39 1.61 -11.94
N VAL A 34 -4.22 1.00 -12.16
CA VAL A 34 -2.91 1.66 -12.12
C VAL A 34 -2.29 1.51 -13.51
N PHE A 35 -1.99 2.63 -14.16
CA PHE A 35 -1.44 2.66 -15.51
C PHE A 35 0.01 3.17 -15.50
N ALA A 36 0.85 2.62 -16.37
CA ALA A 36 2.22 3.10 -16.55
C ALA A 36 2.23 4.52 -17.13
N ALA A 37 3.06 5.40 -16.58
CA ALA A 37 3.32 6.75 -17.10
C ALA A 37 4.61 6.81 -17.95
N GLU A 38 5.26 5.67 -18.16
CA GLU A 38 6.47 5.58 -18.97
C GLU A 38 6.52 4.26 -19.75
N THR A 39 7.38 4.22 -20.76
CA THR A 39 7.77 2.96 -21.41
C THR A 39 9.07 2.47 -20.80
N VAL A 40 9.06 1.25 -20.25
CA VAL A 40 10.20 0.66 -19.54
C VAL A 40 10.46 -0.77 -19.98
N GLU A 41 11.74 -1.08 -20.23
CA GLU A 41 12.20 -2.46 -20.40
C GLU A 41 12.47 -3.10 -19.05
N ILE A 42 12.06 -4.36 -18.92
CA ILE A 42 12.21 -5.17 -17.72
C ILE A 42 12.78 -6.55 -18.08
N LYS A 43 13.64 -7.07 -17.21
CA LYS A 43 14.19 -8.43 -17.32
C LYS A 43 13.49 -9.39 -16.37
N ALA A 44 13.41 -10.66 -16.76
CA ALA A 44 12.86 -11.69 -15.87
C ALA A 44 13.66 -11.77 -14.56
N GLY A 45 12.95 -11.79 -13.42
CA GLY A 45 13.54 -11.79 -12.07
C GLY A 45 13.89 -10.41 -11.52
N GLU A 46 13.71 -9.33 -12.29
CA GLU A 46 13.97 -7.97 -11.84
C GLU A 46 12.84 -7.45 -10.94
N ILE A 47 13.20 -6.68 -9.91
CA ILE A 47 12.27 -5.86 -9.12
C ILE A 47 12.61 -4.41 -9.40
N LYS A 48 11.66 -3.65 -9.93
CA LYS A 48 11.92 -2.28 -10.39
C LYS A 48 10.75 -1.34 -10.07
N PRO A 49 11.04 -0.08 -9.68
CA PRO A 49 10.02 0.96 -9.69
C PRO A 49 9.64 1.31 -11.14
N ILE A 50 8.35 1.51 -11.37
CA ILE A 50 7.78 1.98 -12.64
C ILE A 50 6.96 3.23 -12.33
N ASN A 51 7.19 4.31 -13.07
CA ASN A 51 6.38 5.52 -12.98
C ASN A 51 4.95 5.20 -13.41
N ILE A 52 3.99 5.66 -12.63
CA ILE A 52 2.56 5.45 -12.88
C ILE A 52 1.85 6.78 -13.08
N SER A 53 0.69 6.73 -13.74
CA SER A 53 -0.22 7.87 -13.76
C SER A 53 -0.58 8.24 -12.32
N LYS A 54 -0.43 9.52 -11.97
CA LYS A 54 -0.60 10.01 -10.60
C LYS A 54 -1.98 9.65 -10.05
N ILE A 55 -2.02 9.00 -8.89
CA ILE A 55 -3.25 8.65 -8.18
C ILE A 55 -3.24 9.35 -6.83
N CYS A 56 -4.09 10.37 -6.66
CA CYS A 56 -4.23 11.06 -5.38
C CYS A 56 -5.36 10.44 -4.55
N LEU A 57 -5.01 10.14 -3.30
CA LEU A 57 -5.82 9.44 -2.33
C LEU A 57 -6.27 10.43 -1.25
N PRO A 58 -7.53 10.34 -0.81
CA PRO A 58 -7.96 11.04 0.38
C PRO A 58 -7.15 10.62 1.61
N LYS A 59 -7.16 11.49 2.62
CA LYS A 59 -6.65 11.15 3.95
C LYS A 59 -7.29 9.88 4.52
N LYS A 60 -6.57 9.24 5.43
CA LYS A 60 -6.99 8.03 6.14
C LYS A 60 -7.40 6.88 5.22
N THR A 61 -6.65 6.65 4.15
CA THR A 61 -6.88 5.54 3.21
C THR A 61 -5.84 4.44 3.38
N VAL A 62 -6.24 3.19 3.31
CA VAL A 62 -5.34 2.04 3.26
C VAL A 62 -5.37 1.49 1.84
N LEU A 63 -4.18 1.18 1.33
CA LEU A 63 -3.98 0.63 0.01
C LEU A 63 -3.75 -0.87 0.10
N MET A 64 -4.50 -1.61 -0.69
CA MET A 64 -4.29 -3.04 -0.86
C MET A 64 -4.12 -3.34 -2.34
N PRO A 65 -2.89 -3.59 -2.82
CA PRO A 65 -2.67 -4.11 -4.16
C PRO A 65 -3.48 -5.40 -4.37
N SER A 66 -4.03 -5.56 -5.57
CA SER A 66 -4.72 -6.79 -5.95
C SER A 66 -3.77 -7.99 -5.81
N ALA A 67 -4.23 -9.04 -5.12
CA ALA A 67 -3.48 -10.29 -5.00
C ALA A 67 -3.34 -11.05 -6.33
N TYR A 68 -4.14 -10.70 -7.35
CA TYR A 68 -4.10 -11.34 -8.65
C TYR A 68 -3.13 -10.62 -9.59
N ILE A 69 -2.32 -11.40 -10.30
CA ILE A 69 -1.48 -10.91 -11.39
C ILE A 69 -2.37 -10.45 -12.54
N GLN A 70 -2.26 -9.17 -12.90
CA GLN A 70 -3.05 -8.57 -13.98
C GLN A 70 -2.21 -8.21 -15.20
N HIS A 71 -0.90 -8.01 -15.04
CA HIS A 71 0.00 -7.70 -16.14
C HIS A 71 0.72 -8.95 -16.65
N LYS A 72 0.82 -9.11 -17.98
CA LYS A 72 1.37 -10.32 -18.62
C LYS A 72 2.83 -10.62 -18.29
N LEU A 73 3.59 -9.60 -17.87
CA LEU A 73 5.03 -9.70 -17.59
C LEU A 73 5.36 -9.88 -16.10
N GLY A 74 4.40 -9.74 -15.19
CA GLY A 74 4.69 -9.75 -13.76
C GLY A 74 3.60 -9.11 -12.90
N ASN A 75 3.93 -8.80 -11.65
CA ASN A 75 2.97 -8.33 -10.66
C ASN A 75 3.42 -7.02 -10.00
N MET A 76 2.45 -6.13 -9.77
CA MET A 76 2.60 -4.95 -8.94
C MET A 76 2.39 -5.32 -7.46
N VAL A 77 3.44 -5.18 -6.66
CA VAL A 77 3.42 -5.59 -5.25
C VAL A 77 3.28 -4.43 -4.27
N SER A 78 3.58 -3.21 -4.70
CA SER A 78 3.49 -2.01 -3.86
C SER A 78 3.38 -0.75 -4.72
N LEU A 79 2.96 0.35 -4.11
CA LEU A 79 2.92 1.69 -4.69
C LEU A 79 3.53 2.67 -3.70
N GLY A 80 4.07 3.76 -4.22
CA GLY A 80 4.70 4.78 -3.41
C GLY A 80 4.57 6.18 -3.99
N GLU A 81 4.87 7.11 -3.10
CA GLU A 81 4.94 8.56 -3.33
C GLU A 81 6.43 8.92 -3.39
N GLU A 82 6.79 9.97 -4.14
CA GLU A 82 8.18 10.45 -4.14
C GLU A 82 8.61 10.90 -2.73
N THR A 83 7.71 11.63 -2.05
CA THR A 83 7.88 12.04 -0.65
C THR A 83 6.84 11.33 0.21
N PRO A 84 7.24 10.51 1.21
CA PRO A 84 6.29 9.87 2.11
C PRO A 84 5.48 10.89 2.91
N VAL A 85 4.15 10.81 2.77
CA VAL A 85 3.23 11.70 3.49
C VAL A 85 2.50 10.89 4.58
N PRO A 86 2.29 11.45 5.79
CA PRO A 86 1.56 10.78 6.85
C PRO A 86 0.13 10.40 6.43
N PHE A 87 -0.36 9.28 6.97
CA PHE A 87 -1.66 8.69 6.67
C PHE A 87 -2.85 9.66 6.89
N GLU A 88 -2.71 10.61 7.80
CA GLU A 88 -3.72 11.61 8.16
C GLU A 88 -3.91 12.71 7.10
N HIS A 89 -3.05 12.75 6.08
CA HIS A 89 -3.06 13.74 5.00
C HIS A 89 -3.39 13.09 3.65
N GLU A 90 -3.71 13.92 2.67
CA GLU A 90 -3.83 13.48 1.28
C GLU A 90 -2.48 13.04 0.74
N ARG A 91 -2.48 11.97 -0.05
CA ARG A 91 -1.28 11.28 -0.52
C ARG A 91 -1.38 11.08 -2.01
N CYS A 92 -0.29 11.20 -2.76
CA CYS A 92 -0.32 10.99 -4.20
C CYS A 92 0.73 9.98 -4.64
N LEU A 93 0.26 8.85 -5.17
CA LEU A 93 1.11 7.77 -5.67
C LEU A 93 1.65 8.13 -7.05
N GLU A 94 2.95 7.89 -7.25
CA GLU A 94 3.70 8.29 -8.44
C GLU A 94 4.51 7.14 -9.05
N TYR A 95 4.82 6.10 -8.27
CA TYR A 95 5.43 4.88 -8.78
C TYR A 95 4.80 3.61 -8.19
N ALA A 96 5.00 2.51 -8.91
CA ALA A 96 4.67 1.16 -8.49
C ALA A 96 5.93 0.29 -8.45
N ILE A 97 6.05 -0.57 -7.44
CA ILE A 97 7.08 -1.61 -7.41
C ILE A 97 6.56 -2.83 -8.16
N PHE A 98 7.26 -3.19 -9.23
CA PHE A 98 6.91 -4.29 -10.12
C PHE A 98 7.92 -5.42 -10.02
N VAL A 99 7.42 -6.64 -9.85
CA VAL A 99 8.20 -7.87 -9.87
C VAL A 99 8.01 -8.54 -11.23
N ALA A 100 9.06 -8.54 -12.05
CA ALA A 100 9.03 -9.09 -13.39
C ALA A 100 9.22 -10.62 -13.37
N VAL A 101 8.24 -11.34 -13.90
CA VAL A 101 8.30 -12.79 -14.09
C VAL A 101 8.82 -13.15 -15.49
N LYS A 102 8.58 -12.28 -16.47
CA LYS A 102 9.04 -12.41 -17.86
C LYS A 102 9.72 -11.13 -18.31
N GLU A 103 10.65 -11.27 -19.25
CA GLU A 103 11.25 -10.12 -19.93
C GLU A 103 10.28 -9.49 -20.93
N GLY A 104 10.47 -8.20 -21.19
CA GLY A 104 9.73 -7.46 -22.19
C GLY A 104 9.67 -5.97 -21.89
N THR A 105 8.74 -5.30 -22.55
CA THR A 105 8.52 -3.86 -22.41
C THR A 105 7.11 -3.62 -21.87
N ILE A 106 7.02 -2.83 -20.81
CA ILE A 106 5.76 -2.22 -20.35
C ILE A 106 5.68 -0.87 -21.06
N LYS A 107 4.61 -0.65 -21.81
CA LYS A 107 4.40 0.61 -22.54
C LYS A 107 3.64 1.62 -21.68
N GLU A 108 3.88 2.89 -21.95
CA GLU A 108 3.07 3.97 -21.39
C GLU A 108 1.58 3.73 -21.67
N GLY A 109 0.74 3.90 -20.66
CA GLY A 109 -0.70 3.64 -20.71
C GLY A 109 -1.10 2.17 -20.54
N GLU A 110 -0.17 1.21 -20.47
CA GLU A 110 -0.52 -0.18 -20.14
C GLU A 110 -0.91 -0.33 -18.67
N LEU A 111 -1.85 -1.25 -18.41
CA LEU A 111 -2.30 -1.57 -17.06
C LEU A 111 -1.20 -2.30 -16.29
N VAL A 112 -0.68 -1.67 -15.23
CA VAL A 112 0.33 -2.26 -14.34
C VAL A 112 -0.33 -3.13 -13.26
N GLY A 113 -1.50 -2.72 -12.77
CA GLY A 113 -2.25 -3.46 -11.76
C GLY A 113 -3.52 -2.74 -11.31
N THR A 114 -4.07 -3.17 -10.19
CA THR A 114 -5.23 -2.56 -9.55
C THR A 114 -5.00 -2.52 -8.05
N ILE A 115 -5.41 -1.42 -7.44
CA ILE A 115 -5.44 -1.26 -5.98
C ILE A 115 -6.89 -1.27 -5.51
N VAL A 116 -7.09 -1.79 -4.31
CA VAL A 116 -8.29 -1.57 -3.53
C VAL A 116 -7.97 -0.46 -2.53
N VAL A 117 -8.73 0.63 -2.59
CA VAL A 117 -8.66 1.75 -1.66
C VAL A 117 -9.74 1.54 -0.61
N LEU A 118 -9.32 1.46 0.65
CA LEU A 118 -10.20 1.32 1.81
C LEU A 118 -10.09 2.59 2.65
N HIS A 119 -11.20 3.19 3.05
CA HIS A 119 -11.14 4.24 4.07
C HIS A 119 -11.02 3.61 5.46
N ALA A 120 -10.26 4.26 6.32
CA ALA A 120 -10.24 3.96 7.74
C ALA A 120 -10.92 5.08 8.53
N GLU A 121 -11.76 4.69 9.48
CA GLU A 121 -12.39 5.58 10.46
C GLU A 121 -11.45 5.79 11.67
#